data_AF-G5AEM5-F1
#
_entry.id   AF-G5AEM5-F1
#
_cell.length_a   1.000
_cell.length_b   1.000
_cell.length_c   1.000
_cell.angle_alpha   90.00
_cell.angle_beta   90.00
_cell.angle_gamma   90.00
#
_symmetry.space_group_name_H-M   'P 1'
#
loop_
_entity.id
_entity.type
_entity.pdbx_description
1 polymer ?
#
loop_
_entity_poly.entity_id
_entity_poly.type
_entity_poly.pdbx_seq_one_letter_code
_entity_poly.pdbx_strand_id
1 'polypeptide(L)'
;AAASEEEEDPAALFVERLRKRRRLARDRVKYEQLKSIPPTSNVVERFFSIARVTFGHQRHGLLPRTLETILFLRQNRSYWDATTVDNLS
;
A
#
# COMPACT_ATOMS: atom_id res chain seq x y z
N ALA A 1 -38.81 50.93 8.12
CA ALA A 1 -38.16 49.97 9.03
C ALA A 1 -36.66 50.19 8.90
N ALA A 2 -36.04 50.82 9.89
CA ALA A 2 -34.61 51.11 9.87
C ALA A 2 -33.85 49.79 10.02
N ALA A 3 -33.01 49.48 9.02
CA ALA A 3 -32.02 48.42 9.15
C ALA A 3 -30.99 48.90 10.17
N SER A 4 -31.01 48.32 11.36
CA SER A 4 -29.95 48.47 12.34
C SER A 4 -28.69 47.85 11.75
N GLU A 5 -27.79 48.70 11.23
CA GLU A 5 -26.41 48.32 10.99
C GLU A 5 -25.81 47.93 12.34
N GLU A 6 -25.80 46.63 12.63
CA GLU A 6 -25.02 46.11 13.75
C GLU A 6 -23.55 46.38 13.40
N GLU A 7 -23.01 47.46 13.95
CA GLU A 7 -21.57 47.71 13.99
C GLU A 7 -20.95 46.52 14.74
N GLU A 8 -20.55 45.51 13.96
CA GLU A 8 -19.98 44.28 14.48
C GLU A 8 -18.65 44.63 15.14
N ASP A 9 -18.66 44.70 16.49
CA ASP A 9 -17.53 45.16 17.29
C ASP A 9 -16.25 44.44 16.82
N PRO A 10 -15.26 45.18 16.26
CA PRO A 10 -14.04 44.58 15.73
C PRO A 10 -13.28 43.76 16.79
N ALA A 11 -13.46 44.06 18.07
CA ALA A 11 -12.93 43.27 19.16
C ALA A 11 -13.64 41.90 19.30
N ALA A 12 -14.97 41.86 19.11
CA ALA A 12 -15.74 40.62 19.11
C ALA A 12 -15.33 39.69 17.96
N LEU A 13 -15.19 40.23 16.75
CA LEU A 13 -14.67 39.52 15.57
C LEU A 13 -13.25 38.96 15.78
N PHE A 14 -12.39 39.74 16.44
CA PHE A 14 -11.02 39.31 16.76
C PHE A 14 -11.01 38.13 17.74
N VAL A 15 -11.80 38.22 18.81
CA VAL A 15 -11.94 37.15 19.81
C VAL A 15 -12.50 35.88 19.19
N GLU A 16 -13.48 36.01 18.29
CA GLU A 16 -14.07 34.88 17.59
C GLU A 16 -13.06 34.18 16.67
N ARG A 17 -12.27 34.95 15.91
CA ARG A 17 -11.17 34.43 15.07
C ARG A 17 -10.10 33.73 15.91
N LEU A 18 -9.82 34.23 17.13
CA LEU A 18 -8.87 33.59 18.05
C LEU A 18 -9.42 32.26 18.59
N ARG A 19 -10.69 32.24 19.01
CA ARG A 19 -11.40 31.03 19.46
C ARG A 19 -11.45 29.98 18.35
N LYS A 20 -11.76 30.37 17.11
CA LYS A 20 -11.76 29.49 15.94
C LYS A 20 -10.38 28.89 15.67
N ARG A 21 -9.32 29.71 15.68
CA ARG A 21 -7.93 29.23 15.54
C ARG A 21 -7.54 28.25 16.64
N ARG A 22 -7.93 28.52 17.90
CA ARG A 22 -7.66 27.63 19.04
C ARG A 22 -8.38 26.29 18.91
N ARG A 23 -9.65 26.29 18.45
CA ARG A 23 -10.42 25.05 18.21
C ARG A 23 -9.78 24.21 17.10
N LEU A 24 -9.41 24.82 15.98
CA LEU A 24 -8.74 24.12 14.87
C LEU A 24 -7.36 23.59 15.25
N ALA A 25 -6.62 24.27 16.13
CA ALA A 25 -5.36 23.78 16.66
C ALA A 25 -5.55 22.58 17.60
N ARG A 26 -6.65 22.55 18.37
CA ARG A 26 -7.00 21.44 19.28
C ARG A 26 -7.46 20.19 18.52
N ASP A 27 -8.18 20.36 17.41
CA ASP A 27 -8.70 19.27 16.58
C ASP A 27 -7.70 18.74 15.51
N ARG A 28 -6.44 19.17 15.56
CA ARG A 28 -5.39 18.58 14.71
C ARG A 28 -5.05 17.17 15.19
N VAL A 29 -5.84 16.20 14.78
CA VAL A 29 -5.51 14.78 14.87
C VAL A 29 -4.25 14.55 14.03
N LYS A 30 -3.14 14.22 14.69
CA LYS A 30 -1.92 13.79 14.01
C LYS A 30 -2.08 12.32 13.65
N TYR A 31 -2.41 12.05 12.39
CA TYR A 31 -2.34 10.69 11.88
C TYR A 31 -0.87 10.33 11.68
N GLU A 32 -0.43 9.24 12.30
CA GLU A 32 0.89 8.68 12.02
C GLU A 32 0.87 8.07 10.61
N GLN A 33 1.90 8.38 9.82
CA GLN A 33 2.07 7.77 8.52
C GLN A 33 2.51 6.31 8.73
N LEU A 34 1.55 5.40 8.71
CA LEU A 34 1.82 3.97 8.75
C LEU A 34 2.72 3.60 7.56
N LYS A 35 3.64 2.65 7.79
CA LYS A 35 4.46 2.07 6.71
C LYS A 35 3.50 1.59 5.62
N SER A 36 3.74 2.00 4.37
CA SER A 36 2.94 1.57 3.23
C SER A 36 2.90 0.05 3.21
N ILE A 37 1.73 -0.52 3.47
CA ILE A 37 1.50 -1.95 3.26
C ILE A 37 1.61 -2.12 1.76
N PRO A 38 2.60 -2.89 1.25
CA PRO A 38 2.64 -3.17 -0.17
C PRO A 38 1.28 -3.75 -0.53
N PRO A 39 0.59 -3.27 -1.58
CA PRO A 39 -0.66 -3.87 -2.00
C PRO A 39 -0.37 -5.36 -2.16
N THR A 40 -1.07 -6.18 -1.39
CA THR A 40 -0.76 -7.61 -1.22
C THR A 40 -0.73 -8.34 -2.57
N SER A 41 -1.47 -7.81 -3.55
CA SER A 41 -1.51 -8.26 -4.93
C SER A 41 -0.20 -8.07 -5.71
N ASN A 42 0.60 -7.02 -5.44
CA ASN A 42 1.76 -6.68 -6.28
C ASN A 42 2.80 -7.80 -6.36
N VAL A 43 2.98 -8.56 -5.28
CA VAL A 43 3.94 -9.68 -5.24
C VAL A 43 3.47 -10.79 -6.19
N VAL A 44 2.18 -11.12 -6.13
CA VAL A 44 1.55 -12.16 -6.94
C VAL A 44 1.44 -11.73 -8.40
N GLU A 45 1.07 -10.49 -8.67
CA GLU A 45 1.03 -9.91 -10.02
C GLU A 45 2.41 -9.89 -10.68
N ARG A 46 3.45 -9.48 -9.94
CA ARG A 46 4.83 -9.50 -10.43
C ARG A 46 5.28 -10.92 -10.74
N PHE A 47 4.93 -11.88 -9.88
CA PHE A 47 5.22 -13.30 -10.10
C PHE A 47 4.56 -13.82 -11.38
N PHE A 48 3.25 -13.62 -11.55
CA PHE A 48 2.55 -14.07 -12.76
C PHE A 48 2.96 -13.31 -14.03
N SER A 49 3.40 -12.06 -13.91
CA SER A 49 3.98 -11.31 -15.03
C SER A 49 5.28 -11.94 -15.52
N ILE A 50 6.18 -12.31 -14.60
CA ILE A 50 7.44 -13.02 -14.93
C ILE A 50 7.13 -14.39 -15.51
N ALA A 51 6.17 -15.12 -14.93
CA ALA A 51 5.73 -16.42 -15.44
C ALA A 51 5.20 -16.30 -16.88
N ARG A 52 4.39 -15.28 -17.17
CA ARG A 52 3.84 -15.03 -18.49
C ARG A 52 4.92 -14.74 -19.53
N VAL A 53 5.93 -13.95 -19.19
CA VAL A 53 7.07 -13.65 -20.09
C VAL A 53 7.94 -14.88 -20.29
N THR A 54 8.28 -15.60 -19.22
CA THR A 54 9.22 -16.74 -19.27
C THR A 54 8.61 -17.93 -20.03
N PHE A 55 7.34 -18.24 -19.77
CA PHE A 55 6.70 -19.44 -20.29
C PHE A 55 5.75 -19.16 -21.44
N GLY A 56 5.51 -17.89 -21.82
CA GLY A 56 4.48 -17.48 -22.78
C GLY A 56 4.40 -18.32 -24.06
N HIS A 57 5.55 -18.61 -24.68
CA HIS A 57 5.62 -19.46 -25.87
C HIS A 57 5.54 -20.96 -25.57
N GLN A 58 6.07 -21.39 -24.43
CA GLN A 58 6.08 -22.80 -24.01
C GLN A 58 4.80 -23.23 -23.29
N ARG A 59 3.86 -22.33 -22.95
CA ARG A 59 2.61 -22.67 -22.25
C ARG A 59 1.80 -23.72 -23.01
N HIS A 60 1.84 -23.71 -24.34
CA HIS A 60 1.14 -24.70 -25.17
C HIS A 60 1.86 -26.06 -25.23
N GLY A 61 3.16 -26.11 -24.90
CA GLY A 61 3.95 -27.34 -24.87
C GLY A 61 4.13 -27.94 -23.48
N LEU A 62 3.75 -27.21 -22.42
CA LEU A 62 3.88 -27.64 -21.04
C LEU A 62 2.51 -27.95 -20.43
N LEU A 63 2.40 -29.10 -19.77
CA LEU A 63 1.22 -29.40 -18.95
C LEU A 63 1.11 -28.36 -17.82
N PRO A 64 -0.10 -27.91 -17.45
CA PRO A 64 -0.30 -26.93 -16.38
C PRO A 64 0.40 -27.30 -15.07
N ARG A 65 0.34 -28.58 -14.67
CA ARG A 65 1.03 -29.13 -13.49
C ARG A 65 2.55 -28.96 -13.55
N THR A 66 3.16 -29.13 -14.72
CA THR A 66 4.60 -28.96 -14.89
C THR A 66 4.98 -27.49 -14.74
N LEU A 67 4.18 -26.58 -15.32
CA LEU A 67 4.38 -25.15 -15.20
C LEU A 67 4.25 -24.67 -13.74
N GLU A 68 3.24 -25.16 -13.00
CA GLU A 68 3.08 -24.88 -11.56
C GLU A 68 4.29 -25.34 -10.75
N THR A 69 4.78 -26.55 -11.02
CA THR A 69 5.95 -27.11 -10.35
C THR A 69 7.18 -26.24 -10.58
N ILE A 70 7.48 -25.91 -11.84
CA ILE A 70 8.63 -25.05 -12.19
C ILE A 70 8.53 -23.68 -11.52
N LEU A 71 7.34 -23.08 -11.49
CA LEU A 71 7.12 -21.78 -10.87
C LEU A 71 7.28 -21.81 -9.34
N PHE A 72 6.73 -22.82 -8.68
CA PHE A 72 6.88 -23.04 -7.24
C PHE A 72 8.36 -23.18 -6.86
N LEU A 73 9.07 -24.01 -7.62
CA LEU A 73 10.50 -24.24 -7.48
C LEU A 73 11.30 -22.94 -7.66
N ARG A 74 11.06 -22.20 -8.75
CA ARG A 74 11.76 -20.94 -9.03
C ARG A 74 11.55 -19.88 -7.95
N GLN A 75 10.32 -19.77 -7.42
CA GLN A 75 10.01 -18.78 -6.37
C GLN A 75 10.71 -19.11 -5.05
N ASN A 76 10.84 -20.40 -4.75
CA ASN A 76 11.40 -20.88 -3.50
C ASN A 76 12.88 -21.22 -3.58
N ARG A 77 13.62 -20.75 -4.61
CA ARG A 77 15.07 -21.01 -4.85
C ARG A 77 15.98 -20.91 -3.63
N SER A 78 15.63 -20.11 -2.63
CA SER A 78 16.41 -19.96 -1.39
C SER A 78 16.30 -21.15 -0.42
N TYR A 79 15.24 -21.96 -0.54
CA TYR A 79 14.94 -23.04 0.39
C TYR A 79 15.55 -24.39 -0.01
N TRP A 80 16.15 -24.46 -1.19
CA TRP A 80 16.63 -25.69 -1.79
C TRP A 80 17.91 -25.36 -2.54
N ASP A 81 19.02 -25.74 -1.91
CA ASP A 81 20.37 -25.60 -2.41
C ASP A 81 20.98 -26.99 -2.58
N ALA A 82 22.08 -27.11 -3.34
CA ALA A 82 22.77 -28.38 -3.51
C ALA A 82 23.17 -29.01 -2.16
N THR A 83 23.46 -28.16 -1.17
CA THR A 83 23.71 -28.54 0.22
C THR A 83 22.52 -29.24 0.88
N THR A 84 21.28 -28.94 0.49
CA THR A 84 20.08 -29.61 1.03
C THR A 84 20.04 -31.09 0.63
N VAL A 85 20.57 -31.43 -0.55
CA VAL A 85 20.67 -32.82 -1.03
C VAL A 85 21.87 -33.53 -0.41
N ASP A 86 22.99 -32.81 -0.25
CA ASP A 86 24.23 -33.32 0.36
C ASP A 86 24.05 -33.72 1.82
N ASN A 87 23.31 -32.93 2.61
CA ASN A 87 22.99 -33.24 4.02
C ASN A 87 22.01 -34.42 4.19
N LEU A 88 21.40 -34.91 3.10
CA LEU A 88 20.49 -36.04 3.12
C LEU A 88 21.16 -37.36 2.70
N SER A 89 22.39 -37.29 2.17
CA SER A 89 23.21 -38.42 1.75
C SER A 89 24.11 -38.93 2.87
#